data_AF-A0A353XXL9-F1
#
_entry.id   AF-A0A353XXL9-F1
#
_cell.length_a   1.000
_cell.length_b   1.000
_cell.length_c   1.000
_cell.angle_alpha   90.00
_cell.angle_beta   90.00
_cell.angle_gamma   90.00
#
_symmetry.space_group_name_H-M   'P 1'
#
loop_
_entity.id
_entity.type
_entity.pdbx_description
1 polymer ?
#
loop_
_entity_poly.entity_id
_entity_poly.type
_entity_poly.pdbx_seq_one_letter_code
_entity_poly.pdbx_strand_id
1 'polypeptide(L)'
;LGLTVRQPFCRICPMLALHAVFRKIGLLRLVKNSKPRCDKCGLCAKVCPMDIREIHTEMEKRDVTFEDCTLCGRCVEFCPDKDVLQLKYLGFPVFSASPAYFKKRNKAQKLWEKANLAALRKRRAEAGKAET
;
A
#
# COMPACT_ATOMS: atom_id res chain seq x y z
N LEU A 1 -10.56 3.28 23.04
CA LEU A 1 -9.74 2.17 22.47
C LEU A 1 -10.06 1.85 21.00
N GLY A 2 -11.23 2.19 20.44
CA GLY A 2 -11.55 1.91 19.01
C GLY A 2 -10.98 2.89 17.97
N LEU A 3 -10.45 4.04 18.38
CA LEU A 3 -9.95 5.11 17.48
C LEU A 3 -8.46 4.98 17.11
N THR A 4 -7.73 4.02 17.69
CA THR A 4 -6.28 3.86 17.49
C THR A 4 -5.92 2.78 16.45
N VAL A 5 -6.89 1.97 16.02
CA VAL A 5 -6.68 0.91 15.01
C VAL A 5 -7.13 1.44 13.65
N ARG A 6 -6.30 1.28 12.62
CA ARG A 6 -6.72 1.56 11.24
C ARG A 6 -7.89 0.64 10.87
N GLN A 7 -9.05 1.24 10.59
CA GLN A 7 -10.25 0.55 10.09
C GLN A 7 -10.82 -0.54 11.03
N PRO A 8 -11.28 -0.18 12.26
CA PRO A 8 -11.82 -1.14 13.23
C PRO A 8 -13.06 -1.88 12.71
N PHE A 9 -13.86 -1.20 11.88
CA PHE A 9 -15.03 -1.78 11.23
C PHE A 9 -14.66 -2.87 10.22
N CYS A 10 -13.55 -2.77 9.49
CA CYS A 10 -13.14 -3.84 8.57
C CYS A 10 -12.80 -5.13 9.31
N ARG A 11 -12.21 -5.06 10.51
CA ARG A 11 -11.86 -6.24 11.32
C ARG A 11 -13.07 -6.95 11.94
N ILE A 12 -14.17 -6.23 12.16
CA ILE A 12 -15.40 -6.76 12.79
C ILE A 12 -16.50 -6.97 11.73
N CYS A 13 -16.26 -6.59 10.46
CA CYS A 13 -17.27 -6.67 9.41
C CYS A 13 -17.58 -8.13 9.05
N PRO A 14 -18.84 -8.58 9.19
CA PRO A 14 -19.24 -9.94 8.81
C PRO A 14 -19.04 -10.22 7.31
N MET A 15 -18.95 -9.19 6.46
CA MET A 15 -18.60 -9.32 5.04
C MET A 15 -17.12 -9.64 4.80
N LEU A 16 -16.22 -9.38 5.75
CA LEU A 16 -14.81 -9.74 5.61
C LEU A 16 -14.62 -11.27 5.64
N ALA A 17 -15.43 -11.98 6.42
CA ALA A 17 -15.42 -13.44 6.46
C ALA A 17 -15.80 -14.05 5.10
N LEU A 18 -16.77 -13.45 4.40
CA LEU A 18 -17.13 -13.86 3.03
C LEU A 18 -15.98 -13.54 2.05
N HIS A 19 -15.34 -12.37 2.20
CA HIS A 19 -14.18 -11.98 1.39
C HIS A 19 -12.97 -12.90 1.60
N ALA A 20 -12.77 -13.43 2.82
CA ALA A 20 -11.72 -14.40 3.13
C ALA A 20 -11.94 -15.73 2.39
N VAL A 21 -13.19 -16.20 2.26
CA VAL A 21 -13.56 -17.40 1.50
C VAL A 21 -13.30 -17.21 -0.01
N PHE A 22 -13.74 -16.08 -0.59
CA PHE A 22 -13.48 -15.76 -2.00
C PHE A 22 -11.98 -15.62 -2.30
N ARG A 23 -11.17 -15.25 -1.30
CA ARG A 23 -9.70 -15.17 -1.43
C ARG A 23 -9.00 -16.51 -1.30
N LYS A 24 -9.53 -17.47 -0.55
CA LYS A 24 -9.00 -18.84 -0.47
C LYS A 24 -9.17 -19.58 -1.80
N ILE A 25 -10.27 -19.27 -2.51
CA ILE A 25 -10.55 -19.68 -3.90
C ILE A 25 -9.89 -18.71 -4.91
N GLY A 26 -9.40 -17.57 -4.41
CA GLY A 26 -8.83 -16.48 -5.18
C GLY A 26 -7.56 -16.89 -5.90
N LEU A 27 -7.58 -16.69 -7.21
CA LEU A 27 -6.47 -16.94 -8.12
C LEU A 27 -5.33 -15.93 -7.99
N LEU A 28 -5.51 -14.88 -7.19
CA LEU A 28 -4.52 -13.84 -6.91
C LEU A 28 -3.68 -14.17 -5.68
N ARG A 29 -2.35 -14.20 -5.86
CA ARG A 29 -1.36 -14.41 -4.79
C ARG A 29 -0.35 -13.27 -4.76
N LEU A 30 -0.04 -12.79 -3.56
CA LEU A 30 1.03 -11.84 -3.31
C LEU A 30 2.33 -12.62 -3.04
N VAL A 31 3.25 -12.54 -3.99
CA VAL A 31 4.54 -13.22 -3.95
C VAL A 31 5.64 -12.22 -3.59
N LYS A 32 6.51 -12.63 -2.67
CA LYS A 32 7.70 -11.88 -2.26
C LYS A 32 8.97 -12.66 -2.63
N ASN A 33 9.85 -12.04 -3.40
CA ASN A 33 11.18 -12.52 -3.73
C ASN A 33 12.19 -11.84 -2.80
N SER A 34 12.39 -12.42 -1.62
CA SER A 34 13.08 -11.80 -0.48
C SER A 34 14.60 -11.64 -0.63
N LYS A 35 15.30 -12.67 -1.12
CA LYS A 35 16.78 -12.66 -1.25
C LYS A 35 17.19 -12.60 -2.73
N PRO A 36 18.17 -11.77 -3.14
CA PRO A 36 18.95 -10.77 -2.39
C PRO A 36 18.44 -9.32 -2.51
N ARG A 37 17.18 -9.10 -2.92
CA ARG A 37 16.73 -7.81 -3.45
C ARG A 37 15.97 -6.90 -2.48
N CYS A 38 15.65 -7.34 -1.26
CA CYS A 38 14.82 -6.57 -0.34
C CYS A 38 15.65 -5.87 0.74
N ASP A 39 15.65 -4.54 0.74
CA ASP A 39 16.44 -3.70 1.67
C ASP A 39 15.76 -3.48 3.03
N LYS A 40 14.67 -4.21 3.33
CA LYS A 40 13.93 -4.08 4.60
C LYS A 40 13.53 -2.63 4.95
N CYS A 41 13.15 -1.84 3.95
CA CYS A 41 12.75 -0.43 4.14
C CYS A 41 11.44 -0.21 4.94
N GLY A 42 10.62 -1.25 5.13
CA GLY A 42 9.37 -1.19 5.90
C GLY A 42 8.22 -0.42 5.25
N LEU A 43 8.38 0.09 4.02
CA LEU A 43 7.35 0.85 3.31
C LEU A 43 6.07 0.01 3.07
N CYS A 44 6.23 -1.28 2.75
CA CYS A 44 5.12 -2.20 2.50
C CYS A 44 4.16 -2.32 3.70
N ALA A 45 4.68 -2.33 4.93
CA ALA A 45 3.85 -2.36 6.14
C ALA A 45 3.13 -1.02 6.36
N LYS A 46 3.84 0.11 6.20
CA LYS A 46 3.26 1.46 6.41
C LYS A 46 2.10 1.79 5.47
N VAL A 47 2.14 1.32 4.23
CA VAL A 47 1.10 1.60 3.22
C VAL A 47 -0.04 0.59 3.24
N CYS A 48 0.09 -0.49 4.03
CA CYS A 48 -0.92 -1.53 4.13
C CYS A 48 -2.15 -0.98 4.87
N PRO A 49 -3.34 -0.94 4.25
CA PRO A 49 -4.55 -0.44 4.92
C PRO A 49 -4.93 -1.31 6.13
N MET A 50 -4.61 -2.61 6.05
CA MET A 50 -4.88 -3.60 7.10
C MET A 50 -3.77 -3.70 8.15
N ASP A 51 -2.73 -2.86 8.04
CA ASP A 51 -1.60 -2.79 8.97
C ASP A 51 -0.88 -4.14 9.21
N ILE A 52 -0.75 -4.93 8.15
CA ILE A 52 -0.08 -6.25 8.19
C ILE A 52 1.42 -6.05 8.19
N ARG A 53 2.04 -6.20 9.36
CA ARG A 53 3.49 -5.98 9.59
C ARG A 53 4.32 -7.17 9.15
N GLU A 54 3.70 -8.34 9.08
CA GLU A 54 4.29 -9.62 8.70
C GLU A 54 4.79 -9.60 7.25
N ILE A 55 4.18 -8.78 6.38
CA ILE A 55 4.66 -8.59 5.00
C ILE A 55 6.11 -8.10 4.98
N HIS A 56 6.52 -7.32 5.98
CA HIS A 56 7.87 -6.80 6.08
C HIS A 56 8.83 -7.83 6.73
N THR A 57 8.44 -8.45 7.84
CA THR A 57 9.28 -9.39 8.60
C THR A 57 9.51 -10.70 7.87
N GLU A 58 8.50 -11.20 7.14
CA GLU A 58 8.58 -12.52 6.54
C GLU A 58 9.48 -12.48 5.30
N MET A 59 10.62 -13.14 5.41
CA MET A 59 11.65 -13.20 4.38
C MET A 59 11.86 -14.61 3.83
N GLU A 60 11.33 -15.63 4.52
CA GLU A 60 11.52 -17.04 4.15
C GLU A 60 10.44 -17.54 3.19
N LYS A 61 9.19 -17.13 3.42
CA LYS A 61 8.06 -17.55 2.59
C LYS A 61 8.00 -16.73 1.31
N ARG A 62 7.84 -17.45 0.19
CA ARG A 62 7.61 -16.83 -1.13
C ARG A 62 6.20 -16.29 -1.28
N ASP A 63 5.22 -16.93 -0.65
CA ASP A 63 3.84 -16.45 -0.59
C ASP A 63 3.63 -15.68 0.72
N VAL A 64 3.28 -14.40 0.61
CA VAL A 64 3.03 -13.49 1.75
C VAL A 64 1.56 -13.05 1.78
N THR A 65 0.67 -13.90 1.28
CA THR A 65 -0.77 -13.68 1.21
C THR A 65 -1.43 -14.04 2.55
N PHE A 66 -1.35 -13.14 3.54
CA PHE A 66 -1.98 -13.32 4.87
C PHE A 66 -3.51 -13.23 4.83
N GLU A 67 -4.21 -13.86 5.77
CA GLU A 67 -5.68 -13.91 5.86
C GLU A 67 -6.33 -12.52 5.78
N ASP A 68 -5.77 -11.56 6.53
CA ASP A 68 -6.24 -10.17 6.61
C ASP A 68 -5.94 -9.33 5.35
N CYS A 69 -5.17 -9.83 4.39
CA CYS A 69 -4.79 -9.03 3.23
C CYS A 69 -6.00 -8.84 2.30
N THR A 70 -6.12 -7.68 1.66
CA THR A 70 -7.20 -7.39 0.71
C THR A 70 -6.76 -7.45 -0.74
N LEU A 71 -5.52 -7.88 -1.01
CA LEU A 71 -4.90 -7.92 -2.34
C LEU A 71 -4.96 -6.58 -3.09
N CYS A 72 -4.96 -5.46 -2.36
CA CYS A 72 -5.07 -4.11 -2.93
C CYS A 72 -3.86 -3.66 -3.77
N GLY A 73 -2.76 -4.43 -3.81
CA GLY A 73 -1.57 -4.12 -4.61
C GLY A 73 -0.69 -2.96 -4.13
N ARG A 74 -1.11 -2.18 -3.11
CA ARG A 74 -0.35 -1.00 -2.62
C ARG A 74 1.07 -1.32 -2.19
N CYS A 75 1.30 -2.49 -1.59
CA CYS A 75 2.63 -2.93 -1.19
C CYS A 75 3.59 -3.07 -2.39
N VAL A 76 3.08 -3.48 -3.56
CA VAL A 76 3.85 -3.60 -4.81
C VAL A 76 4.15 -2.20 -5.39
N GLU A 77 3.18 -1.29 -5.32
CA GLU A 77 3.29 0.07 -5.84
C GLU A 77 4.35 0.94 -5.13
N PHE A 78 4.46 0.79 -3.82
CA PHE A 78 5.36 1.58 -2.98
C PHE A 78 6.71 0.91 -2.73
N CYS A 79 6.94 -0.27 -3.29
CA CYS A 79 8.22 -0.94 -3.19
C CYS A 79 9.22 -0.27 -4.17
N PRO A 80 10.35 0.27 -3.69
CA PRO A 80 11.37 0.85 -4.56
C PRO A 80 12.19 -0.23 -5.29
N ASP A 81 12.21 -1.45 -4.78
CA ASP A 81 13.04 -2.54 -5.28
C ASP A 81 12.39 -3.27 -6.45
N LYS A 82 13.19 -3.63 -7.46
CA LYS A 82 12.69 -4.27 -8.68
C LYS A 82 12.32 -5.74 -8.45
N ASP A 83 11.08 -6.09 -8.76
CA ASP A 83 10.50 -7.44 -8.71
C ASP A 83 10.58 -8.14 -7.35
N VAL A 84 10.74 -7.39 -6.26
CA VAL A 84 10.70 -7.94 -4.89
C VAL A 84 9.30 -8.36 -4.51
N LEU A 85 8.30 -7.53 -4.83
CA LEU A 85 6.89 -7.83 -4.60
C LEU A 85 6.18 -7.98 -5.93
N GLN A 86 5.38 -9.03 -6.07
CA GLN A 86 4.64 -9.36 -7.29
C GLN A 86 3.23 -9.84 -6.95
N LEU A 87 2.23 -9.33 -7.65
CA LEU A 87 0.88 -9.84 -7.62
C LEU A 87 0.70 -10.79 -8.79
N LYS A 88 0.55 -12.08 -8.50
CA LYS A 88 0.36 -13.14 -9.50
C LYS A 88 -1.10 -13.53 -9.59
N TYR A 89 -1.62 -13.66 -10.79
CA TYR A 89 -2.93 -14.24 -11.07
C TYR A 89 -2.73 -15.55 -11.82
N LEU A 90 -3.22 -16.68 -11.30
CA LEU A 90 -3.09 -17.99 -11.95
C LEU A 90 -1.63 -18.34 -12.33
N GLY A 91 -0.64 -17.83 -11.57
CA GLY A 91 0.79 -18.03 -11.85
C GLY A 91 1.45 -16.96 -12.73
N PHE A 92 0.68 -16.13 -13.44
CA PHE A 92 1.20 -15.02 -14.25
C PHE A 92 1.35 -13.73 -13.43
N PRO A 93 2.49 -13.02 -13.49
CA PRO A 93 2.67 -11.75 -12.79
C PRO A 93 1.84 -10.66 -13.48
N VAL A 94 0.75 -10.23 -12.84
CA VAL A 94 -0.11 -9.12 -13.33
C VAL A 94 0.51 -7.77 -12.98
N PHE A 95 1.16 -7.69 -11.82
CA PHE A 95 1.78 -6.46 -11.36
C PHE A 95 3.06 -6.75 -10.58
N SER A 96 4.15 -6.06 -10.92
CA SER A 96 5.43 -6.19 -10.22
C SER A 96 5.95 -4.85 -9.73
N ALA A 97 6.71 -4.91 -8.63
CA ALA A 97 7.37 -3.75 -8.08
C ALA A 97 8.43 -3.26 -9.07
N SER A 98 8.41 -1.97 -9.42
CA SER A 98 9.43 -1.38 -10.28
C SER A 98 9.92 -0.03 -9.73
N PRO A 99 11.25 0.21 -9.71
CA PRO A 99 11.81 1.49 -9.25
C PRO A 99 11.32 2.68 -10.08
N ALA A 100 11.08 2.46 -11.38
CA ALA A 100 10.56 3.47 -12.29
C ALA A 100 9.14 3.91 -11.90
N TYR A 101 8.26 2.97 -11.55
CA TYR A 101 6.92 3.27 -11.08
C TYR A 101 6.95 4.07 -9.77
N PHE A 102 7.76 3.63 -8.81
CA PHE A 102 7.96 4.33 -7.54
C PHE A 102 8.43 5.78 -7.74
N LYS A 103 9.44 6.01 -8.59
CA LYS A 103 9.95 7.36 -8.89
C LYS A 103 8.90 8.24 -9.57
N LYS A 104 8.14 7.70 -10.53
CA LYS A 104 7.06 8.41 -11.23
C LYS A 104 5.99 8.88 -10.25
N ARG A 105 5.55 7.98 -9.36
CA ARG A 105 4.54 8.28 -8.33
C ARG A 105 5.04 9.34 -7.35
N ASN A 106 6.26 9.20 -6.82
CA ASN A 106 6.81 10.17 -5.87
C ASN A 106 6.96 11.57 -6.49
N LYS A 107 7.30 11.65 -7.78
CA LYS A 107 7.33 12.93 -8.50
C LYS A 107 5.93 13.54 -8.57
N ALA A 108 4.91 12.74 -8.93
CA ALA A 108 3.53 13.20 -8.98
C ALA A 108 3.03 13.68 -7.60
N GLN A 109 3.36 12.95 -6.53
CA GLN A 109 2.99 13.34 -5.16
C GLN A 109 3.61 14.69 -4.77
N LYS A 110 4.91 14.89 -5.00
CA LYS A 110 5.58 16.18 -4.71
C LYS A 110 4.98 17.35 -5.50
N LEU A 111 4.60 17.11 -6.75
CA LEU A 111 3.95 18.13 -7.59
C LEU A 111 2.57 18.51 -7.02
N TRP A 112 1.78 17.52 -6.62
CA TRP A 112 0.47 17.73 -6.00
C TRP A 112 0.58 18.47 -4.67
N GLU A 113 1.52 18.09 -3.81
CA GLU A 113 1.80 18.76 -2.52
C GLU A 113 2.20 20.23 -2.72
N LYS A 114 3.08 20.50 -3.70
CA LYS A 114 3.50 21.87 -4.03
C LYS A 114 2.34 22.72 -4.53
N ALA A 115 1.49 22.17 -5.40
CA ALA A 115 0.31 22.86 -5.92
C ALA A 115 -0.69 23.18 -4.80
N ASN A 116 -0.95 22.23 -3.89
CA ASN A 116 -1.84 22.44 -2.76
C ASN A 116 -1.30 23.47 -1.76
N LEU A 117 0.01 23.44 -1.48
CA LEU A 117 0.62 24.43 -0.60
C LEU A 117 0.51 25.84 -1.20
N ALA A 118 0.69 25.99 -2.51
CA ALA A 118 0.49 27.25 -3.20
C ALA A 118 -0.98 27.72 -3.13
N ALA A 119 -1.93 26.80 -3.37
CA ALA A 119 -3.36 27.10 -3.28
C ALA A 119 -3.78 27.51 -1.85
N LEU A 120 -3.30 26.80 -0.82
CA LEU A 120 -3.56 27.13 0.58
C LEU A 120 -2.99 28.50 0.97
N ARG A 121 -1.76 28.82 0.52
CA ARG A 121 -1.15 30.14 0.75
C ARG A 121 -1.97 31.26 0.10
N LYS A 122 -2.45 31.04 -1.13
CA LYS A 122 -3.32 32.00 -1.83
C LYS A 122 -4.63 32.25 -1.05
N ARG A 123 -5.31 31.17 -0.65
CA ARG A 123 -6.56 31.25 0.14
C ARG A 123 -6.37 31.99 1.47
N ARG A 124 -5.24 31.78 2.16
CA ARG A 124 -4.91 32.51 3.40
C ARG A 124 -4.66 34.00 3.15
N ALA A 125 -3.99 34.37 2.07
CA ALA A 125 -3.76 35.77 1.72
C ALA A 125 -5.06 36.50 1.33
N GLU A 126 -5.99 35.80 0.68
CA GLU A 126 -7.33 36.31 0.36
C GLU A 126 -8.19 36.49 1.61
N ALA A 127 -8.15 35.54 2.55
CA ALA A 127 -8.87 35.65 3.83
C ALA A 127 -8.39 36.87 4.66
N GLY A 128 -7.07 37.09 4.77
CA GLY A 128 -6.54 38.25 5.49
C GLY A 128 -6.87 39.61 4.85
N LYS A 129 -7.15 39.64 3.55
CA LYS A 129 -7.64 40.85 2.85
C LYS A 129 -9.14 41.08 3.01
N ALA A 130 -9.92 40.07 3.40
CA ALA A 130 -11.35 40.23 3.65
C ALA A 130 -11.64 40.70 5.09
N GLU A 131 -10.65 40.57 5.98
CA GLU A 131 -10.70 41.02 7.39
C GLU A 131 -10.15 42.45 7.59
N THR A 132 -9.66 43.10 6.53
CA THR A 132 -9.23 44.53 6.51
C THR A 132 -10.12 45.34 5.59
#